data_AF-A0A7R9FBW8-F1
#
_entry.id   AF-A0A7R9FBW8-F1
#
_cell.length_a   1.000
_cell.length_b   1.000
_cell.length_c   1.000
_cell.angle_alpha   90.00
_cell.angle_beta   90.00
_cell.angle_gamma   90.00
#
_symmetry.space_group_name_H-M   'P 1'
#
loop_
_entity.id
_entity.type
_entity.pdbx_description
1 polymer ?
#
loop_
_entity_poly.entity_id
_entity_poly.type
_entity_poly.pdbx_seq_one_letter_code
_entity_poly.pdbx_strand_id
1 'polypeptide(L)'
;MFAMSSPGKPDLHINEPQNCINDLPNEVLEYVFNLVSPYEDLKNCSLVCKKWYLGVQKFRVICTRLPPPDLTFPIAKRYSHSTCVHENCMYVFGGCTSTSTTFNDLWSLNLNERCWLRPLTMGNYPTPKACATLVSYQDKLFLFGGWSHPSPYPIFQAWKLFNELHVYNIESKRWSSMVHSTEPPAMAGHSATIQGHLMVVFGGLHKTGDHGIRTNSNDVWCYDIENLVWTKQATTDNRPAARFGQSQVSLDKTSLIILGNIA
;
A
#
# COMPACT_ATOMS: atom_id res chain seq x y z
N MET A 1 -20.41 40.95 69.69
CA MET A 1 -19.15 41.45 69.10
C MET A 1 -18.13 40.32 69.21
N PHE A 2 -17.50 39.97 68.08
CA PHE A 2 -16.47 38.93 67.87
C PHE A 2 -16.87 37.45 68.03
N ALA A 3 -17.15 36.81 66.89
CA ALA A 3 -16.98 35.37 66.68
C ALA A 3 -15.61 35.14 66.01
N MET A 4 -14.81 34.21 66.56
CA MET A 4 -13.49 33.83 66.05
C MET A 4 -13.63 32.90 64.84
N SER A 5 -12.95 33.22 63.74
CA SER A 5 -12.77 32.36 62.58
C SER A 5 -11.53 31.47 62.74
N SER A 6 -11.68 30.17 62.48
CA SER A 6 -10.58 29.21 62.40
C SER A 6 -9.91 29.25 61.01
N PRO A 7 -8.58 29.03 60.91
CA PRO A 7 -7.87 29.07 59.63
C PRO A 7 -8.10 27.80 58.81
N GLY A 8 -8.41 27.98 57.52
CA GLY A 8 -8.67 26.93 56.55
C GLY A 8 -7.43 26.11 56.18
N LYS A 9 -7.64 24.81 55.93
CA LYS A 9 -6.67 23.89 55.31
C LYS A 9 -6.39 24.32 53.87
N PRO A 10 -5.17 24.14 53.34
CA PRO A 10 -4.90 24.29 51.93
C PRO A 10 -5.44 23.08 51.15
N ASP A 11 -6.27 23.35 50.14
CA ASP A 11 -6.67 22.37 49.13
C ASP A 11 -5.47 22.01 48.25
N LEU A 12 -4.96 20.79 48.41
CA LEU A 12 -4.02 20.18 47.48
C LEU A 12 -4.79 19.69 46.25
N HIS A 13 -4.97 20.57 45.27
CA HIS A 13 -5.26 20.14 43.91
C HIS A 13 -4.00 19.47 43.33
N ILE A 14 -3.95 18.14 43.40
CA ILE A 14 -3.01 17.34 42.62
C ILE A 14 -3.49 17.44 41.16
N ASN A 15 -2.84 18.27 40.36
CA ASN A 15 -2.97 18.23 38.91
C ASN A 15 -2.37 16.91 38.44
N GLU A 16 -3.21 15.90 38.18
CA GLU A 16 -2.78 14.78 37.36
C GLU A 16 -2.40 15.33 35.98
N PRO A 17 -1.19 15.04 35.46
CA PRO A 17 -0.84 15.48 34.12
C PRO A 17 -1.78 14.76 33.14
N GLN A 18 -2.62 15.54 32.47
CA GLN A 18 -3.33 15.09 31.27
C GLN A 18 -2.28 14.84 30.20
N ASN A 19 -1.65 13.66 30.23
CA ASN A 19 -0.80 13.20 29.14
C ASN A 19 -1.71 13.00 27.93
N CYS A 20 -1.68 13.97 27.03
CA CYS A 20 -2.39 13.91 25.76
C CYS A 20 -1.62 12.97 24.83
N ILE A 21 -2.30 12.35 23.87
CA ILE A 21 -1.65 11.46 22.88
C ILE A 21 -0.49 12.15 22.16
N ASN A 22 -0.57 13.48 21.99
CA ASN A 22 0.45 14.31 21.34
C ASN A 22 1.74 14.46 22.16
N ASP A 23 1.75 14.03 23.43
CA ASP A 23 2.92 14.11 24.31
C ASP A 23 3.79 12.84 24.24
N LEU A 24 3.39 11.85 23.44
CA LEU A 24 4.14 10.61 23.25
C LEU A 24 5.23 10.79 22.18
N PRO A 25 6.41 10.16 22.35
CA PRO A 25 7.41 10.07 21.29
C PRO A 25 6.82 9.44 20.02
N ASN A 26 7.26 9.92 18.85
CA ASN A 26 6.73 9.48 17.56
C ASN A 26 6.84 7.96 17.37
N GLU A 27 7.89 7.35 17.90
CA GLU A 27 8.13 5.90 17.83
C GLU A 27 7.04 5.11 18.57
N VAL A 28 6.50 5.67 19.66
CA VAL A 28 5.42 5.06 20.45
C VAL A 28 4.08 5.24 19.75
N LEU A 29 3.83 6.41 19.18
CA LEU A 29 2.64 6.66 18.38
C LEU A 29 2.59 5.76 17.15
N GLU A 30 3.72 5.62 16.45
CA GLU A 30 3.86 4.72 15.31
C GLU A 30 3.63 3.27 15.71
N TYR A 31 4.17 2.82 16.85
CA TYR A 31 3.90 1.47 17.36
C TYR A 31 2.40 1.25 17.66
N VAL A 32 1.76 2.20 18.32
CA VAL A 32 0.32 2.15 18.65
C VAL A 32 -0.53 2.14 17.38
N PHE A 33 -0.25 3.00 16.40
CA PHE A 33 -0.98 3.02 15.13
C PHE A 33 -0.76 1.76 14.28
N ASN A 34 0.39 1.10 14.41
CA ASN A 34 0.63 -0.18 13.75
C ASN A 34 -0.18 -1.35 14.36
N LEU A 35 -0.63 -1.22 15.60
CA LEU A 35 -1.51 -2.20 16.27
C LEU A 35 -3.00 -1.94 15.98
N VAL A 36 -3.34 -0.77 15.46
CA VAL A 36 -4.72 -0.44 15.04
C VAL A 36 -4.88 -0.86 13.58
N SER A 37 -5.96 -1.60 13.28
CA SER A 37 -6.31 -1.92 11.90
C SER A 37 -6.44 -0.62 11.08
N PRO A 38 -5.69 -0.43 9.98
CA PRO A 38 -5.79 0.77 9.17
C PRO A 38 -7.11 0.84 8.36
N TYR A 39 -8.02 -0.11 8.58
CA TYR A 39 -9.25 -0.32 7.81
C TYR A 39 -10.52 0.06 8.57
N GLU A 40 -10.41 0.65 9.76
CA GLU A 40 -11.56 1.25 10.45
C GLU A 40 -11.39 2.76 10.56
N ASP A 41 -12.52 3.48 10.47
CA ASP A 41 -12.49 4.94 10.58
C ASP A 41 -12.12 5.37 12.00
N LEU A 42 -11.30 6.41 12.12
CA LEU A 42 -10.81 6.97 13.39
C LEU A 42 -11.95 7.37 14.35
N LYS A 43 -13.14 7.63 13.81
CA LYS A 43 -14.36 8.06 14.52
C LYS A 43 -15.03 6.87 15.22
N ASN A 44 -15.04 5.68 14.62
CA ASN A 44 -15.56 4.45 15.20
C ASN A 44 -14.63 3.85 16.26
N CYS A 45 -13.30 3.97 16.10
CA CYS A 45 -12.34 3.57 17.14
C CYS A 45 -12.51 4.39 18.44
N SER A 46 -13.02 5.62 18.36
CA SER A 46 -13.25 6.48 19.53
C SER A 46 -14.48 6.13 20.38
N LEU A 47 -15.38 5.26 19.91
CA LEU A 47 -16.68 4.97 20.56
C LEU A 47 -16.71 3.62 21.32
N VAL A 48 -15.59 2.89 21.42
CA VAL A 48 -15.57 1.45 21.80
C VAL A 48 -15.52 1.16 23.32
N CYS A 49 -16.24 1.93 24.16
CA CYS A 49 -16.56 1.57 25.56
C CYS A 49 -15.45 1.73 26.64
N LYS A 50 -15.90 1.97 27.90
CA LYS A 50 -15.11 2.10 29.16
C LYS A 50 -13.97 1.08 29.35
N LYS A 51 -14.00 -0.05 28.64
CA LYS A 51 -12.90 -1.03 28.62
C LYS A 51 -11.61 -0.49 28.01
N TRP A 52 -11.67 0.45 27.06
CA TRP A 52 -10.48 1.10 26.50
C TRP A 52 -9.78 2.02 27.50
N TYR A 53 -10.53 2.75 28.35
CA TYR A 53 -9.97 3.57 29.43
C TYR A 53 -9.19 2.71 30.45
N LEU A 54 -9.72 1.55 30.80
CA LEU A 54 -9.02 0.56 31.65
C LEU A 54 -7.85 -0.11 30.92
N GLY A 55 -7.93 -0.25 29.60
CA GLY A 55 -6.84 -0.71 28.73
C GLY A 55 -5.65 0.23 28.74
N VAL A 56 -5.87 1.55 28.65
CA VAL A 56 -4.84 2.59 28.74
C VAL A 56 -4.15 2.60 30.11
N GLN A 57 -4.91 2.39 31.19
CA GLN A 57 -4.37 2.25 32.55
C GLN A 57 -3.49 0.99 32.71
N LYS A 58 -3.84 -0.13 32.06
CA LYS A 58 -2.98 -1.33 31.99
C LYS A 58 -1.80 -1.19 31.02
N PHE A 59 -1.97 -0.40 29.95
CA PHE A 59 -0.92 -0.12 28.96
C PHE A 59 0.27 0.64 29.57
N ARG A 60 0.03 1.47 30.59
CA ARG A 60 1.11 2.09 31.38
C ARG A 60 2.03 1.07 32.05
N VAL A 61 1.52 -0.12 32.41
CA VAL A 61 2.32 -1.20 32.99
C VAL A 61 3.03 -2.02 31.90
N ILE A 62 2.37 -2.23 30.76
CA ILE A 62 2.94 -3.00 29.62
C ILE A 62 4.01 -2.21 28.87
N CYS A 63 3.95 -0.88 28.83
CA CYS A 63 4.95 -0.04 28.14
C CYS A 63 6.37 -0.08 28.76
N THR A 64 6.56 -0.80 29.88
CA THR A 64 7.89 -1.14 30.41
C THR A 64 8.45 -2.45 29.85
N ARG A 65 7.67 -3.18 29.04
CA ARG A 65 8.06 -4.42 28.35
C ARG A 65 7.46 -4.43 26.95
N LEU A 66 8.30 -4.23 25.94
CA LEU A 66 7.97 -4.52 24.54
C LEU A 66 7.25 -5.89 24.48
N PRO A 67 6.11 -6.02 23.80
CA PRO A 67 5.47 -7.31 23.66
C PRO A 67 6.42 -8.26 22.92
N PRO A 68 6.35 -9.57 23.24
CA PRO A 68 7.21 -10.54 22.60
C PRO A 68 7.00 -10.50 21.08
N PRO A 69 8.06 -10.75 20.29
CA PRO A 69 8.07 -10.66 18.81
C PRO A 69 7.04 -11.54 18.06
N ASP A 70 6.19 -12.29 18.76
CA ASP A 70 5.33 -13.34 18.22
C ASP A 70 3.89 -12.89 17.87
N LEU A 71 3.57 -11.59 17.93
CA LEU A 71 2.28 -11.06 17.47
C LEU A 71 2.27 -10.84 15.95
N THR A 72 2.34 -11.94 15.19
CA THR A 72 2.16 -11.90 13.73
C THR A 72 0.67 -11.93 13.39
N PHE A 73 0.13 -10.83 12.87
CA PHE A 73 -1.23 -10.82 12.32
C PHE A 73 -1.24 -11.47 10.94
N PRO A 74 -2.17 -12.40 10.65
CA PRO A 74 -2.25 -13.02 9.32
C PRO A 74 -2.62 -11.96 8.27
N ILE A 75 -2.02 -12.07 7.09
CA ILE A 75 -2.38 -11.23 5.95
C ILE A 75 -3.89 -11.36 5.65
N ALA A 76 -4.57 -10.21 5.52
CA ALA A 76 -6.01 -10.19 5.26
C ALA A 76 -6.37 -10.88 3.93
N LYS A 77 -7.52 -11.55 3.88
CA LYS A 77 -8.10 -12.11 2.65
C LYS A 77 -8.26 -11.01 1.60
N ARG A 78 -7.72 -11.26 0.40
CA ARG A 78 -7.66 -10.27 -0.68
C ARG A 78 -7.62 -10.94 -2.04
N TYR A 79 -8.08 -10.24 -3.08
CA TYR A 79 -7.84 -10.60 -4.47
C TYR A 79 -7.21 -9.42 -5.23
N SER A 80 -6.74 -9.67 -6.45
CA SER A 80 -6.12 -8.65 -7.31
C SER A 80 -4.93 -7.90 -6.69
N HIS A 81 -4.23 -8.55 -5.76
CA HIS A 81 -3.00 -8.04 -5.17
C HIS A 81 -1.84 -8.18 -6.16
N SER A 82 -0.82 -7.32 -6.03
CA SER A 82 0.37 -7.36 -6.88
C SER A 82 1.47 -8.18 -6.21
N THR A 83 2.19 -9.01 -6.95
CA THR A 83 3.21 -9.89 -6.38
C THR A 83 4.48 -9.93 -7.21
N CYS A 84 5.63 -9.99 -6.54
CA CYS A 84 6.88 -10.38 -7.17
C CYS A 84 7.73 -11.20 -6.20
N VAL A 85 8.74 -11.88 -6.73
CA VAL A 85 9.78 -12.54 -5.93
C VAL A 85 11.07 -11.74 -6.07
N HIS A 86 11.73 -11.45 -4.95
CA HIS A 86 13.08 -10.93 -4.91
C HIS A 86 13.89 -11.80 -3.95
N GLU A 87 14.97 -12.37 -4.46
CA GLU A 87 15.79 -13.36 -3.74
C GLU A 87 14.92 -14.46 -3.08
N ASN A 88 14.91 -14.53 -1.75
CA ASN A 88 14.20 -15.54 -0.96
C ASN A 88 12.87 -15.01 -0.37
N CYS A 89 12.37 -13.87 -0.86
CA CYS A 89 11.17 -13.24 -0.36
C CYS A 89 10.14 -13.05 -1.47
N MET A 90 8.90 -13.50 -1.22
CA MET A 90 7.75 -13.10 -2.03
C MET A 90 7.14 -11.83 -1.43
N TYR A 91 7.03 -10.78 -2.23
CA TYR A 91 6.39 -9.54 -1.84
C TYR A 91 4.96 -9.49 -2.35
N VAL A 92 4.04 -9.01 -1.51
CA VAL A 92 2.63 -8.81 -1.82
C VAL A 92 2.26 -7.37 -1.50
N PHE A 93 1.75 -6.65 -2.50
CA PHE A 93 1.28 -5.29 -2.33
C PHE A 93 -0.21 -5.17 -2.65
N GLY A 94 -0.95 -4.51 -1.77
CA GLY A 94 -2.31 -4.04 -2.04
C GLY A 94 -3.31 -5.17 -2.31
N GLY A 95 -4.16 -4.97 -3.34
CA GLY A 95 -5.33 -5.80 -3.61
C GLY A 95 -6.59 -5.23 -2.97
N CYS A 96 -7.67 -6.01 -2.94
CA CYS A 96 -8.93 -5.58 -2.34
C CYS A 96 -9.74 -6.69 -1.67
N THR A 97 -10.65 -6.27 -0.79
CA THR A 97 -11.70 -7.10 -0.20
C THR A 97 -12.79 -7.42 -1.22
N SER A 98 -13.68 -8.38 -0.91
CA SER A 98 -14.88 -8.68 -1.70
C SER A 98 -15.77 -7.46 -1.96
N THR A 99 -15.72 -6.43 -1.11
CA THR A 99 -16.45 -5.16 -1.26
C THR A 99 -15.66 -4.10 -2.03
N SER A 100 -14.58 -4.48 -2.72
CA SER A 100 -13.70 -3.59 -3.49
C SER A 100 -12.94 -2.54 -2.65
N THR A 101 -12.89 -2.71 -1.33
CA THR A 101 -12.04 -1.89 -0.47
C THR A 101 -10.59 -2.24 -0.74
N THR A 102 -9.80 -1.28 -1.22
CA THR A 102 -8.41 -1.51 -1.62
C THR A 102 -7.44 -1.37 -0.46
N PHE A 103 -6.29 -2.04 -0.60
CA PHE A 103 -5.20 -2.04 0.36
C PHE A 103 -3.97 -1.32 -0.20
N ASN A 104 -3.14 -0.74 0.68
CA ASN A 104 -1.81 -0.19 0.36
C ASN A 104 -0.69 -0.78 1.23
N ASP A 105 -0.94 -1.90 1.88
CA ASP A 105 0.05 -2.59 2.69
C ASP A 105 1.03 -3.39 1.82
N LEU A 106 2.28 -3.43 2.26
CA LEU A 106 3.32 -4.31 1.73
C LEU A 106 3.52 -5.45 2.73
N TRP A 107 3.55 -6.68 2.23
CA TRP A 107 3.89 -7.88 2.98
C TRP A 107 5.04 -8.61 2.30
N SER A 108 5.88 -9.27 3.08
CA SER A 108 6.92 -10.15 2.59
C SER A 108 6.79 -11.53 3.24
N LEU A 109 6.78 -12.57 2.44
CA LEU A 109 6.88 -13.97 2.87
C LEU A 109 8.31 -14.45 2.65
N ASN A 110 9.01 -14.78 3.74
CA ASN A 110 10.27 -15.51 3.64
C ASN A 110 9.97 -16.93 3.16
N LEU A 111 10.52 -17.32 2.01
CA LEU A 111 10.21 -18.61 1.37
C LEU A 111 10.88 -19.80 2.07
N ASN A 112 11.96 -19.56 2.82
CA ASN A 112 12.65 -20.58 3.61
C ASN A 112 11.92 -20.82 4.94
N GLU A 113 11.70 -19.74 5.70
CA GLU A 113 11.08 -19.80 7.03
C GLU A 113 9.56 -19.92 6.98
N ARG A 114 8.96 -19.61 5.82
CA ARG A 114 7.50 -19.58 5.60
C ARG A 114 6.79 -18.62 6.56
N CYS A 115 7.48 -17.55 6.94
CA CYS A 115 6.98 -16.54 7.85
C CYS A 115 6.57 -15.27 7.09
N TRP A 116 5.42 -14.71 7.45
CA TRP A 116 4.96 -13.43 6.93
C TRP A 116 5.46 -12.30 7.83
N LEU A 117 5.98 -11.27 7.20
CA LEU A 117 6.36 -10.03 7.84
C LEU A 117 5.65 -8.88 7.12
N ARG A 118 5.15 -7.91 7.87
CA ARG A 118 4.73 -6.61 7.34
C ARG A 118 5.88 -5.62 7.55
N PRO A 119 6.67 -5.28 6.51
CA PRO A 119 7.76 -4.34 6.68
C PRO A 119 7.22 -2.98 7.14
N LEU A 120 7.87 -2.39 8.14
CA LEU A 120 7.71 -0.96 8.41
C LEU A 120 8.39 -0.23 7.25
N THR A 121 7.61 0.57 6.52
CA THR A 121 8.11 1.31 5.37
C THR A 121 8.11 2.81 5.67
N MET A 122 8.66 3.63 4.79
CA MET A 122 8.65 5.10 4.93
C MET A 122 8.60 5.75 3.53
N GLY A 123 8.43 7.08 3.46
CA GLY A 123 8.54 7.84 2.21
C GLY A 123 7.21 8.12 1.52
N ASN A 124 7.22 8.19 0.19
CA ASN A 124 6.04 8.51 -0.62
C ASN A 124 5.24 7.24 -0.91
N TYR A 125 4.32 6.94 -0.01
CA TYR A 125 3.53 5.71 -0.07
C TYR A 125 2.55 5.68 -1.25
N PRO A 126 2.44 4.53 -1.93
CA PRO A 126 1.38 4.35 -2.91
C PRO A 126 0.01 4.41 -2.22
N THR A 127 -0.95 5.03 -2.91
CA THR A 127 -2.36 4.98 -2.52
C THR A 127 -2.88 3.53 -2.58
N PRO A 128 -3.93 3.19 -1.81
CA PRO A 128 -4.57 1.88 -1.89
C PRO A 128 -4.94 1.52 -3.32
N LYS A 129 -4.56 0.32 -3.78
CA LYS A 129 -4.81 -0.09 -5.17
C LYS A 129 -4.85 -1.60 -5.38
N ALA A 130 -5.62 -2.01 -6.37
CA ALA A 130 -5.74 -3.38 -6.87
C ALA A 130 -5.46 -3.44 -8.38
N CYS A 131 -5.16 -4.63 -8.90
CA CYS A 131 -4.81 -4.87 -10.31
C CYS A 131 -3.67 -3.96 -10.83
N ALA A 132 -2.74 -3.58 -9.96
CA ALA A 132 -1.45 -3.01 -10.35
C ALA A 132 -0.49 -4.14 -10.75
N THR A 133 0.69 -3.78 -11.25
CA THR A 133 1.81 -4.73 -11.41
C THR A 133 2.92 -4.40 -10.43
N LEU A 134 3.57 -5.45 -9.91
CA LEU A 134 4.75 -5.34 -9.07
C LEU A 134 5.84 -6.21 -9.68
N VAL A 135 7.01 -5.63 -9.95
CA VAL A 135 8.17 -6.34 -10.49
C VAL A 135 9.44 -5.98 -9.71
N SER A 136 10.39 -6.90 -9.61
CA SER A 136 11.66 -6.69 -8.92
C SER A 136 12.80 -6.48 -9.93
N TYR A 137 13.67 -5.50 -9.67
CA TYR A 137 14.92 -5.30 -10.40
C TYR A 137 15.98 -4.81 -9.43
N GLN A 138 17.07 -5.58 -9.27
CA GLN A 138 18.06 -5.36 -8.20
C GLN A 138 17.33 -5.24 -6.84
N ASP A 139 17.80 -4.40 -5.92
CA ASP A 139 17.20 -4.24 -4.58
C ASP A 139 15.98 -3.30 -4.53
N LYS A 140 15.22 -3.27 -5.63
CA LYS A 140 14.06 -2.37 -5.79
C LYS A 140 12.85 -3.12 -6.33
N LEU A 141 11.68 -2.75 -5.82
CA LEU A 141 10.39 -3.19 -6.33
C LEU A 141 9.70 -2.03 -7.05
N PHE A 142 9.21 -2.28 -8.25
CA PHE A 142 8.53 -1.30 -9.10
C PHE A 142 7.05 -1.64 -9.15
N LEU A 143 6.23 -0.76 -8.59
CA LEU A 143 4.78 -0.87 -8.54
C LEU A 143 4.17 0.13 -9.54
N PHE A 144 3.44 -0.35 -10.53
CA PHE A 144 2.87 0.50 -11.58
C PHE A 144 1.35 0.34 -11.71
N GLY A 145 0.68 1.49 -11.85
CA GLY A 145 -0.73 1.61 -12.21
C GLY A 145 -1.70 1.05 -11.17
N GLY A 146 -2.77 0.40 -11.62
CA GLY A 146 -3.84 -0.16 -10.80
C GLY A 146 -5.06 0.75 -10.67
N TRP A 147 -6.01 0.33 -9.83
CA TRP A 147 -7.22 1.09 -9.55
C TRP A 147 -7.56 1.10 -8.07
N SER A 148 -8.34 2.10 -7.66
CA SER A 148 -8.95 2.13 -6.34
C SER A 148 -10.43 2.47 -6.42
N HIS A 149 -11.20 1.83 -5.53
CA HIS A 149 -12.51 2.33 -5.16
C HIS A 149 -12.34 3.20 -3.91
N PRO A 150 -12.68 4.49 -3.95
CA PRO A 150 -12.69 5.29 -2.75
C PRO A 150 -13.69 4.76 -1.72
N SER A 151 -13.51 5.19 -0.47
CA SER A 151 -14.51 4.98 0.59
C SER A 151 -15.90 5.43 0.10
N PRO A 152 -16.98 4.73 0.47
CA PRO A 152 -18.35 5.07 0.08
C PRO A 152 -18.85 6.45 0.58
N TYR A 153 -18.01 7.23 1.28
CA TYR A 153 -18.32 8.59 1.70
C TYR A 153 -17.32 9.63 1.14
N PRO A 154 -17.80 10.69 0.45
CA PRO A 154 -19.17 10.91 -0.02
C PRO A 154 -19.67 9.81 -0.96
N ILE A 155 -20.99 9.60 -0.94
CA ILE A 155 -21.71 8.59 -1.73
C ILE A 155 -21.48 8.90 -3.23
N PHE A 156 -21.35 7.85 -4.06
CA PHE A 156 -21.13 7.92 -5.52
C PHE A 156 -19.73 8.28 -6.01
N GLN A 157 -18.68 8.08 -5.21
CA GLN A 157 -17.32 8.22 -5.72
C GLN A 157 -17.00 7.15 -6.78
N ALA A 158 -16.58 7.60 -7.95
CA ALA A 158 -16.15 6.72 -9.03
C ALA A 158 -14.77 6.11 -8.71
N TRP A 159 -14.59 4.86 -9.11
CA TRP A 159 -13.29 4.22 -9.11
C TRP A 159 -12.28 5.00 -9.99
N LYS A 160 -11.04 5.08 -9.51
CA LYS A 160 -9.94 5.81 -10.15
C LYS A 160 -8.89 4.84 -10.67
N LEU A 161 -8.37 5.10 -11.87
CA LEU A 161 -7.19 4.46 -12.42
C LEU A 161 -5.94 5.28 -12.09
N PHE A 162 -4.81 4.61 -11.96
CA PHE A 162 -3.52 5.24 -11.74
C PHE A 162 -2.55 4.93 -12.88
N ASN A 163 -1.64 5.87 -13.16
CA ASN A 163 -0.44 5.70 -13.98
C ASN A 163 0.84 5.97 -13.16
N GLU A 164 0.71 6.07 -11.84
CA GLU A 164 1.84 6.35 -10.95
C GLU A 164 2.81 5.16 -10.94
N LEU A 165 4.11 5.44 -11.06
CA LEU A 165 5.19 4.48 -10.80
C LEU A 165 5.76 4.74 -9.40
N HIS A 166 5.63 3.76 -8.51
CA HIS A 166 6.24 3.79 -7.19
C HIS A 166 7.39 2.79 -7.10
N VAL A 167 8.48 3.19 -6.48
CA VAL A 167 9.67 2.36 -6.30
C VAL A 167 9.90 2.16 -4.80
N TYR A 168 9.94 0.90 -4.37
CA TYR A 168 10.32 0.52 -3.01
C TYR A 168 11.78 0.07 -3.01
N ASN A 169 12.64 0.77 -2.28
CA ASN A 169 13.99 0.32 -2.00
C ASN A 169 13.97 -0.61 -0.77
N ILE A 170 14.41 -1.86 -0.96
CA ILE A 170 14.30 -2.93 0.03
C ILE A 170 15.21 -2.68 1.24
N GLU A 171 16.45 -2.24 1.00
CA GLU A 171 17.45 -1.99 2.04
C GLU A 171 17.04 -0.85 2.98
N SER A 172 16.70 0.30 2.41
CA SER A 172 16.27 1.50 3.14
C SER A 172 14.81 1.47 3.59
N LYS A 173 14.05 0.45 3.15
CA LYS A 173 12.62 0.27 3.41
C LYS A 173 11.79 1.51 3.05
N ARG A 174 12.13 2.18 1.96
CA ARG A 174 11.54 3.45 1.55
C ARG A 174 10.86 3.38 0.19
N TRP A 175 9.65 3.94 0.13
CA TRP A 175 8.93 4.23 -1.08
C TRP A 175 9.31 5.60 -1.65
N SER A 176 9.43 5.66 -2.96
CA SER A 176 9.58 6.89 -3.75
C SER A 176 8.53 6.89 -4.86
N SER A 177 7.88 8.03 -5.06
CA SER A 177 7.00 8.24 -6.21
C SER A 177 7.84 8.85 -7.33
N MET A 178 7.78 8.24 -8.51
CA MET A 178 8.49 8.72 -9.69
C MET A 178 7.56 9.60 -10.51
N VAL A 179 8.09 10.73 -10.99
CA VAL A 179 7.37 11.68 -11.84
C VAL A 179 8.08 11.75 -13.18
N HIS A 180 7.36 11.53 -14.26
CA HIS A 180 7.94 11.55 -15.61
C HIS A 180 7.21 12.54 -16.51
N SER A 181 7.92 13.07 -17.51
CA SER A 181 7.33 13.95 -18.54
C SER A 181 6.45 13.20 -19.53
N THR A 182 6.79 11.93 -19.78
CA THR A 182 6.03 11.00 -20.61
C THR A 182 5.68 9.79 -19.77
N GLU A 183 4.40 9.45 -19.73
CA GLU A 183 3.89 8.35 -18.92
C GLU A 183 2.86 7.55 -19.73
N PRO A 184 2.74 6.24 -19.49
CA PRO A 184 1.63 5.47 -20.00
C PRO A 184 0.31 6.03 -19.43
N PRO A 185 -0.83 5.81 -20.12
CA PRO A 185 -2.13 6.22 -19.58
C PRO A 185 -2.45 5.48 -18.28
N ALA A 186 -3.32 6.06 -17.46
CA ALA A 186 -3.78 5.41 -16.24
C ALA A 186 -4.47 4.08 -16.57
N MET A 187 -4.01 2.99 -15.95
CA MET A 187 -4.41 1.64 -16.35
C MET A 187 -4.42 0.63 -15.21
N ALA A 188 -5.25 -0.40 -15.35
CA ALA A 188 -5.34 -1.52 -14.42
C ALA A 188 -5.47 -2.86 -15.15
N GLY A 189 -5.03 -3.94 -14.51
CA GLY A 189 -5.04 -5.28 -15.11
C GLY A 189 -4.09 -5.41 -16.31
N HIS A 190 -3.12 -4.50 -16.43
CA HIS A 190 -1.99 -4.70 -17.35
C HIS A 190 -1.06 -5.77 -16.78
N SER A 191 -0.16 -6.26 -17.61
CA SER A 191 0.93 -7.15 -17.21
C SER A 191 2.26 -6.41 -17.33
N ALA A 192 3.25 -6.81 -16.52
CA ALA A 192 4.58 -6.26 -16.58
C ALA A 192 5.65 -7.33 -16.29
N THR A 193 6.78 -7.25 -16.97
CA THR A 193 7.98 -8.06 -16.69
C THR A 193 9.24 -7.23 -16.85
N ILE A 194 10.30 -7.66 -16.17
CA ILE A 194 11.65 -7.13 -16.40
C ILE A 194 12.32 -7.89 -17.55
N GLN A 195 12.94 -7.14 -18.46
CA GLN A 195 13.73 -7.62 -19.59
C GLN A 195 15.04 -6.81 -19.67
N GLY A 196 16.12 -7.34 -19.11
CA GLY A 196 17.33 -6.53 -18.88
C GLY A 196 17.04 -5.38 -17.91
N HIS A 197 17.36 -4.14 -18.28
CA HIS A 197 17.02 -2.93 -17.51
C HIS A 197 15.65 -2.34 -17.89
N LEU A 198 14.88 -3.01 -18.77
CA LEU A 198 13.58 -2.52 -19.20
C LEU A 198 12.46 -3.20 -18.42
N MET A 199 11.58 -2.41 -17.82
CA MET A 199 10.27 -2.89 -17.39
C MET A 199 9.30 -2.77 -18.56
N VAL A 200 8.85 -3.90 -19.09
CA VAL A 200 7.95 -3.99 -20.24
C VAL A 200 6.51 -4.17 -19.74
N VAL A 201 5.67 -3.17 -19.96
CA VAL A 201 4.24 -3.16 -19.64
C VAL A 201 3.41 -3.40 -20.89
N PHE A 202 2.43 -4.30 -20.80
CA PHE A 202 1.55 -4.61 -21.92
C PHE A 202 0.07 -4.49 -21.53
N GLY A 203 -0.69 -3.88 -22.44
CA GLY A 203 -2.14 -3.88 -22.44
C GLY A 203 -2.76 -3.17 -21.22
N GLY A 204 -3.84 -3.78 -20.69
CA GLY A 204 -4.59 -3.24 -19.56
C GLY A 204 -5.80 -2.40 -19.96
N LEU A 205 -6.67 -2.21 -18.99
CA LEU A 205 -7.85 -1.35 -19.10
C LEU A 205 -7.45 0.09 -18.80
N HIS A 206 -7.73 1.01 -19.71
CA HIS A 206 -7.61 2.45 -19.49
C HIS A 206 -8.93 3.18 -19.80
N LYS A 207 -8.97 4.48 -19.53
CA LYS A 207 -10.08 5.36 -19.94
C LYS A 207 -9.62 6.20 -21.13
N THR A 208 -10.35 6.14 -22.24
CA THR A 208 -10.13 6.99 -23.42
C THR A 208 -11.18 8.09 -23.52
N GLY A 209 -10.72 9.29 -23.88
CA GLY A 209 -11.54 10.47 -24.11
C GLY A 209 -12.09 11.11 -22.83
N ASP A 210 -12.58 12.35 -22.96
CA ASP A 210 -13.08 13.15 -21.83
C ASP A 210 -14.29 12.53 -21.13
N HIS A 211 -14.99 11.61 -21.80
CA HIS A 211 -16.17 10.90 -21.27
C HIS A 211 -15.83 9.63 -20.49
N GLY A 212 -14.54 9.27 -20.38
CA GLY A 212 -14.09 8.16 -19.53
C GLY A 212 -14.52 6.78 -20.01
N ILE A 213 -14.67 6.59 -21.33
CA ILE A 213 -15.05 5.30 -21.92
C ILE A 213 -13.94 4.28 -21.61
N ARG A 214 -14.37 3.14 -21.08
CA ARG A 214 -13.50 2.02 -20.71
C ARG A 214 -13.05 1.29 -21.97
N THR A 215 -11.75 1.25 -22.21
CA THR A 215 -11.15 0.59 -23.37
C THR A 215 -9.96 -0.25 -22.95
N ASN A 216 -9.79 -1.38 -23.63
CA ASN A 216 -8.64 -2.24 -23.44
C ASN A 216 -7.51 -1.77 -24.36
N SER A 217 -6.26 -1.97 -23.95
CA SER A 217 -5.09 -1.70 -24.77
C SER A 217 -4.39 -2.98 -25.23
N ASN A 218 -3.69 -2.90 -26.36
CA ASN A 218 -2.59 -3.79 -26.73
C ASN A 218 -1.28 -3.02 -26.91
N ASP A 219 -1.20 -1.80 -26.37
CA ASP A 219 0.04 -1.02 -26.38
C ASP A 219 1.11 -1.70 -25.53
N VAL A 220 2.35 -1.55 -25.98
CA VAL A 220 3.55 -1.92 -25.24
C VAL A 220 4.25 -0.65 -24.80
N TRP A 221 4.52 -0.54 -23.51
CA TRP A 221 5.30 0.54 -22.91
C TRP A 221 6.54 -0.06 -22.26
N CYS A 222 7.69 0.58 -22.47
CA CYS A 222 8.93 0.22 -21.81
C CYS A 222 9.37 1.36 -20.90
N TYR A 223 9.60 1.05 -19.64
CA TYR A 223 10.32 1.92 -18.73
C TYR A 223 11.78 1.48 -18.66
N ASP A 224 12.66 2.37 -19.08
CA ASP A 224 14.09 2.21 -18.91
C ASP A 224 14.46 2.56 -17.47
N ILE A 225 14.84 1.56 -16.68
CA ILE A 225 15.13 1.71 -15.25
C ILE A 225 16.45 2.47 -15.03
N GLU A 226 17.38 2.42 -15.97
CA GLU A 226 18.68 3.10 -15.86
C GLU A 226 18.56 4.57 -16.27
N ASN A 227 17.82 4.85 -17.35
CA ASN A 227 17.63 6.20 -17.85
C ASN A 227 16.40 6.91 -17.25
N LEU A 228 15.54 6.18 -16.55
CA LEU A 228 14.32 6.66 -15.88
C LEU A 228 13.28 7.28 -16.85
N VAL A 229 13.15 6.68 -18.04
CA VAL A 229 12.29 7.18 -19.12
C VAL A 229 11.30 6.13 -19.58
N TRP A 230 10.04 6.53 -19.74
CA TRP A 230 9.02 5.74 -20.43
C TRP A 230 9.04 6.00 -21.93
N THR A 231 8.92 4.92 -22.71
CA THR A 231 8.79 4.94 -24.16
C THR A 231 7.66 4.03 -24.61
N LYS A 232 6.78 4.53 -25.48
CA LYS A 232 5.79 3.70 -26.16
C LYS A 232 6.50 2.95 -27.29
N GLN A 233 6.43 1.62 -27.28
CA GLN A 233 7.11 0.79 -28.26
C GLN A 233 6.25 0.59 -29.49
N ALA A 234 6.85 0.78 -30.66
CA ALA A 234 6.23 0.41 -31.93
C ALA A 234 6.13 -1.12 -32.02
N THR A 235 4.98 -1.62 -32.46
CA THR A 235 4.74 -3.05 -32.66
C THR A 235 4.24 -3.30 -34.08
N THR A 236 4.49 -4.49 -34.61
CA THR A 236 3.99 -4.92 -35.92
C THR A 236 2.48 -5.18 -35.86
N ASP A 237 1.83 -5.22 -37.03
CA ASP A 237 0.38 -5.48 -37.12
C ASP A 237 -0.02 -6.87 -36.62
N ASN A 238 0.86 -7.88 -36.78
CA ASN A 238 0.65 -9.20 -36.20
C ASN A 238 0.95 -9.16 -34.69
N ARG A 239 -0.04 -8.74 -33.90
CA ARG A 239 0.06 -8.58 -32.45
C ARG A 239 -1.22 -9.02 -31.75
N PRO A 240 -1.17 -9.32 -30.43
CA PRO A 240 -2.35 -9.71 -29.69
C PRO A 240 -3.43 -8.62 -29.71
N ALA A 241 -4.70 -9.03 -29.73
CA ALA A 241 -5.82 -8.12 -29.52
C ALA A 241 -5.74 -7.42 -28.16
N ALA A 242 -6.34 -6.23 -28.08
CA ALA A 242 -6.41 -5.41 -26.87
C ALA A 242 -7.07 -6.15 -25.71
N ARG A 243 -6.43 -6.14 -24.55
CA ARG A 243 -6.78 -7.06 -23.45
C ARG A 243 -6.31 -6.57 -22.07
N PHE A 244 -6.86 -7.15 -21.00
CA PHE A 244 -6.44 -6.97 -19.61
C PHE A 244 -6.61 -8.27 -18.82
N GLY A 245 -5.89 -8.44 -17.71
CA GLY A 245 -5.90 -9.66 -16.89
C GLY A 245 -5.06 -10.79 -17.46
N GLN A 246 -4.23 -10.52 -18.48
CA GLN A 246 -3.24 -11.47 -18.99
C GLN A 246 -2.08 -11.64 -18.01
N SER A 247 -1.37 -12.76 -18.14
CA SER A 247 -0.08 -12.99 -17.49
C SER A 247 1.05 -12.78 -18.47
N GLN A 248 2.19 -12.29 -17.99
CA GLN A 248 3.38 -12.05 -18.79
C GLN A 248 4.59 -12.65 -18.08
N VAL A 249 5.45 -13.33 -18.83
CA VAL A 249 6.64 -13.99 -18.30
C VAL A 249 7.80 -13.77 -19.28
N SER A 250 8.98 -13.43 -18.78
CA SER A 250 10.20 -13.40 -19.59
C SER A 250 10.64 -14.83 -19.88
N LEU A 251 10.86 -15.16 -21.15
CA LEU A 251 11.30 -16.49 -21.57
C LEU A 251 12.83 -16.58 -21.60
N ASP A 252 13.46 -15.55 -22.15
CA ASP A 252 14.90 -15.45 -22.32
C ASP A 252 15.33 -13.97 -22.36
N LYS A 253 16.59 -13.69 -22.72
CA LYS A 253 17.14 -12.32 -22.77
C LYS A 253 16.53 -11.40 -23.84
N THR A 254 15.73 -11.95 -24.75
CA THR A 254 15.19 -11.26 -25.93
C THR A 254 13.67 -11.40 -26.07
N SER A 255 13.07 -12.41 -25.45
CA SER A 255 11.69 -12.81 -25.69
C SER A 255 10.87 -12.84 -24.40
N LEU A 256 9.63 -12.39 -24.51
CA LEU A 256 8.61 -12.51 -23.48
C LEU A 256 7.39 -13.23 -24.05
N ILE A 257 6.68 -13.91 -23.17
CA ILE A 257 5.45 -14.63 -23.48
C ILE A 257 4.31 -13.93 -22.74
N ILE A 258 3.24 -13.64 -23.48
CA ILE A 258 1.96 -13.15 -22.93
C ILE A 258 0.94 -14.28 -23.08
N LEU A 259 0.39 -14.73 -21.96
CA LEU A 259 -0.56 -15.84 -21.91
C LEU A 259 -1.86 -15.42 -21.25
N GLY A 260 -2.93 -16.04 -21.74
CA GLY A 260 -4.24 -15.92 -21.15
C GLY A 260 -5.05 -14.71 -21.62
N ASN A 261 -6.29 -14.77 -21.14
CA ASN A 261 -7.47 -14.00 -21.52
C ASN A 261 -7.92 -14.10 -22.99
N ILE A 262 -9.24 -14.04 -23.15
CA ILE A 262 -10.02 -13.09 -23.95
C ILE A 262 -11.50 -13.30 -23.56
N ALA A 263 -12.25 -12.19 -23.56
CA ALA A 263 -13.70 -12.02 -23.39
C ALA A 263 -14.27 -12.27 -21.97
#